data_AF-A0A7X0LXM4-F1
#
_entry.id   AF-A0A7X0LXM4-F1
#
_cell.length_a   1.000
_cell.length_b   1.000
_cell.length_c   1.000
_cell.angle_alpha   90.00
_cell.angle_beta   90.00
_cell.angle_gamma   90.00
#
_symmetry.space_group_name_H-M   'P 1'
#
loop_
_entity.id
_entity.type
_entity.pdbx_description
1 polymer ?
#
loop_
_entity_poly.entity_id
_entity_poly.type
_entity_poly.pdbx_seq_one_letter_code
_entity_poly.pdbx_strand_id
1 'polypeptide(L)'
;MRNREDLAKHPLDKTLEAIDRGEQQLAKKYAREIWDEGRPLHDLYGDMCALFCTYIADKLGEEAVEDVWRMIGNELWKPVLMGVKENGGTAALVEVYASFLRAHGYKFYAEEDHEKVVFYSSYCGSGGRMMEEGKIEGNPNHSVNMGTTKKPYKWSCDRGNFPYYCVHTPLWMDMMPREWGWDVFKSEDGYNGLCCGKTTIYKEPQSKNK
;
A
#
# COMPACT_ATOMS: atom_id res chain seq x y z
N MET A 1 34.98 -10.65 -24.83
CA MET A 1 34.01 -10.68 -23.70
C MET A 1 32.81 -11.50 -24.14
N ARG A 2 32.16 -12.24 -23.22
CA ARG A 2 30.93 -12.99 -23.52
C ARG A 2 29.72 -12.09 -23.30
N ASN A 3 28.82 -12.02 -24.28
CA ASN A 3 27.52 -11.34 -24.13
C ASN A 3 26.60 -12.18 -23.22
N ARG A 4 25.92 -11.52 -22.28
CA ARG A 4 25.03 -12.12 -21.27
C ARG A 4 23.58 -11.68 -21.50
N GLU A 5 23.06 -11.96 -22.69
CA GLU A 5 21.66 -11.67 -23.05
C GLU A 5 20.65 -12.32 -22.11
N ASP A 6 21.05 -13.43 -21.45
CA ASP A 6 20.25 -14.11 -20.44
C ASP A 6 19.93 -13.23 -19.21
N LEU A 7 20.78 -12.25 -18.90
CA LEU A 7 20.59 -11.29 -17.81
C LEU A 7 19.69 -10.11 -18.22
N ALA A 8 19.62 -9.80 -19.51
CA ALA A 8 18.85 -8.65 -20.01
C ALA A 8 17.37 -8.96 -20.21
N LYS A 9 16.99 -10.24 -20.15
CA LYS A 9 15.65 -10.69 -20.51
C LYS A 9 14.73 -10.80 -19.30
N HIS A 10 13.69 -9.97 -19.30
CA HIS A 10 12.70 -9.92 -18.22
C HIS A 10 11.92 -11.25 -18.15
N PRO A 11 11.52 -11.72 -16.94
CA PRO A 11 10.75 -12.96 -16.81
C PRO A 11 9.42 -12.98 -17.55
N LEU A 12 8.80 -11.82 -17.79
CA LEU A 12 7.61 -11.71 -18.65
C LEU A 12 7.89 -12.21 -20.08
N ASP A 13 8.98 -11.76 -20.70
CA ASP A 13 9.33 -12.17 -22.06
C ASP A 13 9.66 -13.66 -22.11
N LYS A 14 10.39 -14.15 -21.10
CA LYS A 14 10.67 -15.60 -20.95
C LYS A 14 9.38 -16.41 -20.82
N THR A 15 8.37 -15.88 -20.10
CA THR A 15 7.05 -16.52 -19.94
C THR A 15 6.33 -16.63 -21.27
N LEU A 16 6.22 -15.53 -22.02
CA LEU A 16 5.51 -15.49 -23.30
C LEU A 16 6.15 -16.44 -24.32
N GLU A 17 7.47 -16.44 -24.42
CA GLU A 17 8.16 -17.36 -25.34
C GLU A 17 8.03 -18.83 -24.95
N ALA A 18 8.03 -19.13 -23.64
CA ALA A 18 7.79 -20.48 -23.17
C ALA A 18 6.35 -20.94 -23.51
N ILE A 19 5.37 -20.04 -23.49
CA ILE A 19 4.00 -20.32 -23.95
C ILE A 19 4.00 -20.63 -25.45
N ASP A 20 4.64 -19.78 -26.26
CA ASP A 20 4.71 -19.95 -27.72
C ASP A 20 5.39 -21.26 -28.14
N ARG A 21 6.35 -21.75 -27.34
CA ARG A 21 7.02 -23.05 -27.54
C ARG A 21 6.28 -24.24 -26.93
N GLY A 22 5.15 -24.04 -26.24
CA GLY A 22 4.41 -25.10 -25.55
C GLY A 22 5.09 -25.63 -24.28
N GLU A 23 6.05 -24.89 -23.72
CA GLU A 23 6.87 -25.27 -22.55
C GLU A 23 6.17 -24.89 -21.23
N GLN A 24 5.06 -25.55 -20.91
CA GLN A 24 4.17 -25.16 -19.81
C GLN A 24 4.88 -25.02 -18.44
N GLN A 25 5.82 -25.91 -18.11
CA GLN A 25 6.51 -25.84 -16.82
C GLN A 25 7.47 -24.64 -16.73
N LEU A 26 8.11 -24.28 -17.84
CA LEU A 26 8.97 -23.11 -17.91
C LEU A 26 8.13 -21.83 -17.84
N ALA A 27 6.99 -21.77 -18.53
CA ALA A 27 6.07 -20.64 -18.43
C ALA A 27 5.61 -20.39 -16.98
N LYS A 28 5.24 -21.46 -16.24
CA LYS A 28 4.87 -21.34 -14.82
C LYS A 28 6.01 -20.84 -13.95
N LYS A 29 7.23 -21.32 -14.19
CA LYS A 29 8.44 -20.89 -13.48
C LYS A 29 8.69 -19.40 -13.71
N TYR A 30 8.74 -18.96 -14.97
CA TYR A 30 9.01 -17.57 -15.33
C TYR A 30 7.91 -16.61 -14.87
N ALA A 31 6.64 -17.05 -14.89
CA ALA A 31 5.55 -16.25 -14.35
C ALA A 31 5.70 -15.99 -12.84
N ARG A 32 6.21 -16.98 -12.08
CA ARG A 32 6.55 -16.79 -10.66
C ARG A 32 7.76 -15.85 -10.49
N GLU A 33 8.78 -15.99 -11.34
CA GLU A 33 9.98 -15.13 -11.28
C GLU A 33 9.65 -13.64 -11.45
N ILE A 34 8.59 -13.26 -12.18
CA ILE A 34 8.15 -11.85 -12.25
C ILE A 34 7.91 -11.28 -10.84
N TRP A 35 7.23 -12.05 -9.98
CA TRP A 35 6.98 -11.65 -8.60
C TRP A 35 8.26 -11.71 -7.76
N ASP A 36 9.03 -12.79 -7.88
CA ASP A 36 10.21 -13.01 -7.06
C ASP A 36 11.32 -11.98 -7.34
N GLU A 37 11.42 -11.45 -8.56
CA GLU A 37 12.35 -10.36 -8.91
C GLU A 37 11.83 -8.99 -8.44
N GLY A 38 10.54 -8.70 -8.64
CA GLY A 38 9.97 -7.39 -8.32
C GLY A 38 9.76 -7.17 -6.82
N ARG A 39 9.41 -8.23 -6.09
CA ARG A 39 8.98 -8.13 -4.69
C ARG A 39 10.07 -7.62 -3.73
N PRO A 40 11.33 -8.10 -3.78
CA PRO A 40 12.37 -7.59 -2.90
C PRO A 40 12.66 -6.10 -3.12
N LEU A 41 12.62 -5.63 -4.38
CA LEU A 41 12.78 -4.21 -4.70
C LEU A 41 11.61 -3.38 -4.17
N HIS A 42 10.37 -3.83 -4.37
CA HIS A 42 9.18 -3.21 -3.79
C HIS A 42 9.30 -3.06 -2.27
N ASP A 43 9.68 -4.14 -1.58
CA ASP A 43 9.79 -4.15 -0.12
C ASP A 43 10.93 -3.23 0.37
N LEU A 44 12.05 -3.16 -0.37
CA LEU A 44 13.13 -2.21 -0.12
C LEU A 44 12.66 -0.76 -0.22
N TYR A 45 11.87 -0.41 -1.24
CA TYR A 45 11.32 0.95 -1.36
C TYR A 45 10.35 1.28 -0.21
N GLY A 46 9.54 0.31 0.23
CA GLY A 46 8.72 0.46 1.42
C GLY A 46 9.57 0.75 2.67
N ASP A 47 10.61 -0.04 2.91
CA ASP A 47 11.53 0.13 4.04
C ASP A 47 12.24 1.49 3.99
N MET A 48 12.63 1.94 2.80
CA MET A 48 13.26 3.23 2.58
C MET A 48 12.32 4.39 2.93
N CYS A 49 11.05 4.33 2.49
CA CYS A 49 10.04 5.32 2.86
C CYS A 49 9.83 5.39 4.37
N ALA A 50 9.82 4.23 5.06
CA ALA A 50 9.70 4.18 6.51
C ALA A 50 10.90 4.84 7.23
N LEU A 51 12.11 4.63 6.72
CA LEU A 51 13.32 5.29 7.24
C LEU A 51 13.32 6.79 6.97
N PHE A 52 12.84 7.25 5.81
CA PHE A 52 12.67 8.68 5.56
C PHE A 52 11.69 9.30 6.56
N CYS A 53 10.56 8.65 6.82
CA CYS A 53 9.59 9.11 7.82
C CYS A 53 10.20 9.15 9.23
N THR A 54 11.01 8.15 9.59
CA THR A 54 11.76 8.12 10.85
C THR A 54 12.70 9.31 10.97
N TYR A 55 13.51 9.55 9.93
CA TYR A 55 14.43 10.68 9.89
C TYR A 55 13.71 12.03 9.96
N ILE A 56 12.57 12.17 9.27
CA ILE A 56 11.73 13.37 9.32
C ILE A 56 11.22 13.60 10.74
N ALA A 57 10.67 12.58 11.40
CA ALA A 57 10.19 12.69 12.77
C ALA A 57 11.31 13.11 13.74
N ASP A 58 12.48 12.48 13.63
CA ASP A 58 13.63 12.75 14.50
C ASP A 58 14.20 14.17 14.32
N LYS A 59 14.11 14.74 13.12
CA LYS A 59 14.68 16.06 12.80
C LYS A 59 13.69 17.20 12.87
N LEU A 60 12.42 16.95 12.55
CA LEU A 60 11.41 17.97 12.32
C LEU A 60 10.14 17.78 13.17
N GLY A 61 10.04 16.68 13.93
CA GLY A 61 8.87 16.35 14.74
C GLY A 61 7.87 15.45 14.01
N GLU A 62 6.98 14.81 14.78
CA GLU A 62 6.02 13.83 14.25
C GLU A 62 5.00 14.47 13.30
N GLU A 63 4.62 15.72 13.54
CA GLU A 63 3.71 16.48 12.69
C GLU A 63 4.27 16.68 11.27
N ALA A 64 5.59 16.77 11.11
CA ALA A 64 6.22 16.86 9.79
C ALA A 64 6.06 15.57 8.96
N VAL A 65 5.82 14.42 9.62
CA VAL A 65 5.47 13.16 8.93
C VAL A 65 4.09 13.26 8.28
N GLU A 66 3.10 13.85 8.98
CA GLU A 66 1.79 14.12 8.39
C GLU A 66 1.92 15.06 7.19
N ASP A 67 2.66 16.16 7.34
CA ASP A 67 2.84 17.16 6.28
C ASP A 67 3.42 16.53 5.00
N VAL A 68 4.45 15.70 5.13
CA VAL A 68 5.06 15.01 3.97
C VAL A 68 4.10 14.01 3.35
N TRP A 69 3.37 13.21 4.13
CA TRP A 69 2.39 12.28 3.56
C TRP A 69 1.21 12.99 2.89
N ARG A 70 0.78 14.15 3.42
CA ARG A 70 -0.23 14.99 2.78
C ARG A 70 0.29 15.60 1.48
N MET A 71 1.53 16.08 1.46
CA MET A 71 2.17 16.56 0.24
C MET A 71 2.21 15.47 -0.83
N ILE A 72 2.74 14.28 -0.51
CA ILE A 72 2.78 13.14 -1.43
C ILE A 72 1.36 12.74 -1.87
N GLY A 73 0.40 12.77 -0.95
CA GLY A 73 -1.00 12.50 -1.24
C GLY A 73 -1.57 13.48 -2.28
N ASN A 74 -1.28 14.77 -2.15
CA ASN A 74 -1.73 15.78 -3.11
C ASN A 74 -1.02 15.70 -4.47
N GLU A 75 0.28 15.42 -4.49
CA GLU A 75 1.09 15.43 -5.71
C GLU A 75 1.00 14.12 -6.51
N LEU A 76 0.88 12.97 -5.84
CA LEU A 76 0.90 11.65 -6.49
C LEU A 76 -0.44 10.91 -6.41
N TRP A 77 -1.08 10.90 -5.23
CA TRP A 77 -2.29 10.08 -5.06
C TRP A 77 -3.55 10.76 -5.59
N LYS A 78 -3.74 12.04 -5.31
CA LYS A 78 -4.90 12.81 -5.74
C LYS A 78 -5.12 12.79 -7.25
N PRO A 79 -4.10 12.99 -8.12
CA PRO A 79 -4.30 12.92 -9.57
C PRO A 79 -4.76 11.54 -10.03
N VAL A 80 -4.21 10.47 -9.46
CA VAL A 80 -4.63 9.09 -9.74
C VAL A 80 -6.08 8.89 -9.32
N LEU A 81 -6.42 9.24 -8.07
CA LEU A 81 -7.74 9.01 -7.52
C LEU A 81 -8.82 9.84 -8.24
N MET A 82 -8.55 11.10 -8.57
CA MET A 82 -9.49 11.94 -9.33
C MET A 82 -9.61 11.47 -10.78
N GLY A 83 -8.52 10.98 -11.39
CA GLY A 83 -8.60 10.33 -12.70
C GLY A 83 -9.49 9.08 -12.69
N VAL A 84 -9.42 8.26 -11.64
CA VAL A 84 -10.34 7.11 -11.45
C VAL A 84 -11.78 7.59 -11.26
N LYS A 85 -12.01 8.63 -10.46
CA LYS A 85 -13.33 9.25 -10.27
C LYS A 85 -13.96 9.64 -11.60
N GLU A 86 -13.21 10.31 -12.46
CA GLU A 86 -13.68 10.82 -13.75
C GLU A 86 -13.90 9.71 -14.80
N ASN A 87 -13.09 8.64 -14.77
CA ASN A 87 -13.07 7.62 -15.82
C ASN A 87 -13.78 6.30 -15.46
N GLY A 88 -14.41 6.22 -14.30
CA GLY A 88 -15.15 5.01 -13.91
C GLY A 88 -15.72 5.01 -12.49
N GLY A 89 -15.56 6.10 -11.74
CA GLY A 89 -16.16 6.28 -10.42
C GLY A 89 -15.73 5.20 -9.42
N THR A 90 -16.67 4.83 -8.56
CA THR A 90 -16.43 3.90 -7.44
C THR A 90 -16.21 2.47 -7.92
N ALA A 91 -16.82 2.05 -9.02
CA ALA A 91 -16.59 0.74 -9.63
C ALA A 91 -15.14 0.57 -10.11
N ALA A 92 -14.59 1.57 -10.80
CA ALA A 92 -13.18 1.54 -11.20
C ALA A 92 -12.24 1.61 -9.98
N LEU A 93 -12.62 2.35 -8.94
CA LEU A 93 -11.85 2.44 -7.70
C LEU A 93 -11.73 1.09 -6.99
N VAL A 94 -12.79 0.27 -6.96
CA VAL A 94 -12.76 -1.09 -6.39
C VAL A 94 -11.72 -1.95 -7.11
N GLU A 95 -11.68 -1.93 -8.44
CA GLU A 95 -10.71 -2.69 -9.23
C GLU A 95 -9.27 -2.21 -9.04
N VAL A 96 -9.06 -0.89 -9.04
CA VAL A 96 -7.76 -0.27 -8.78
C VAL A 96 -7.27 -0.62 -7.38
N TYR A 97 -8.13 -0.55 -6.37
CA TYR A 97 -7.78 -0.90 -5.00
C TYR A 97 -7.44 -2.39 -4.86
N ALA A 98 -8.24 -3.28 -5.45
CA ALA A 98 -7.94 -4.71 -5.47
C ALA A 98 -6.59 -5.00 -6.15
N SER A 99 -6.28 -4.31 -7.26
CA SER A 99 -4.98 -4.40 -7.93
C SER A 99 -3.83 -3.90 -7.05
N PHE A 100 -4.02 -2.77 -6.37
CA PHE A 100 -3.07 -2.21 -5.42
C PHE A 100 -2.75 -3.20 -4.29
N LEU A 101 -3.77 -3.82 -3.68
CA LEU A 101 -3.60 -4.82 -2.62
C LEU A 101 -2.83 -6.05 -3.12
N ARG A 102 -3.16 -6.56 -4.31
CA ARG A 102 -2.42 -7.70 -4.92
C ARG A 102 -0.97 -7.33 -5.21
N ALA A 103 -0.71 -6.15 -5.76
CA ALA A 103 0.64 -5.67 -6.07
C ALA A 103 1.50 -5.52 -4.80
N HIS A 104 0.89 -5.11 -3.69
CA HIS A 104 1.55 -5.04 -2.38
C HIS A 104 1.57 -6.38 -1.63
N GLY A 105 1.06 -7.47 -2.22
CA GLY A 105 1.07 -8.82 -1.66
C GLY A 105 0.23 -8.98 -0.39
N TYR A 106 -0.89 -8.27 -0.31
CA TYR A 106 -1.88 -8.47 0.75
C TYR A 106 -2.53 -9.85 0.61
N LYS A 107 -2.94 -10.42 1.76
CA LYS A 107 -3.93 -11.51 1.79
C LYS A 107 -5.25 -10.90 2.20
N PHE A 108 -6.23 -10.94 1.31
CA PHE A 108 -7.52 -10.32 1.53
C PHE A 108 -8.65 -11.09 0.83
N TYR A 109 -9.87 -10.81 1.28
CA TYR A 109 -11.09 -11.10 0.55
C TYR A 109 -11.96 -9.84 0.52
N ALA A 110 -12.98 -9.82 -0.35
CA ALA A 110 -13.92 -8.71 -0.43
C ALA A 110 -15.36 -9.22 -0.41
N GLU A 111 -16.24 -8.44 0.21
CA GLU A 111 -17.69 -8.63 0.20
C GLU A 111 -18.34 -7.40 -0.42
N GLU A 112 -19.38 -7.59 -1.23
CA GLU A 112 -20.12 -6.50 -1.86
C GLU A 112 -21.61 -6.62 -1.54
N ASP A 113 -22.22 -5.48 -1.22
CA ASP A 113 -23.66 -5.32 -1.14
C ASP A 113 -24.13 -4.20 -2.08
N HIS A 114 -25.38 -3.76 -1.94
CA HIS A 114 -25.97 -2.72 -2.79
C HIS A 114 -25.43 -1.31 -2.50
N GLU A 115 -24.75 -1.09 -1.37
CA GLU A 115 -24.23 0.21 -0.93
C GLU A 115 -22.71 0.32 -1.07
N LYS A 116 -21.96 -0.78 -0.93
CA LYS A 116 -20.50 -0.73 -0.76
C LYS A 116 -19.80 -2.05 -1.09
N VAL A 117 -18.48 -1.96 -1.25
CA VAL A 117 -17.54 -3.08 -1.25
C VAL A 117 -16.65 -2.96 -0.01
N VAL A 118 -16.50 -4.04 0.74
CA VAL A 118 -15.67 -4.11 1.94
C VAL A 118 -14.53 -5.09 1.70
N PHE A 119 -13.30 -4.60 1.83
CA PHE A 119 -12.07 -5.40 1.77
C PHE A 119 -11.62 -5.75 3.18
N TYR A 120 -11.40 -7.03 3.44
CA TYR A 120 -10.89 -7.54 4.71
C TYR A 120 -9.50 -8.11 4.49
N SER A 121 -8.51 -7.52 5.16
CA SER A 121 -7.11 -7.91 5.05
C SER A 121 -6.68 -8.70 6.28
N SER A 122 -6.25 -9.94 6.06
CA SER A 122 -5.64 -10.78 7.09
C SER A 122 -4.11 -10.64 7.13
N TYR A 123 -3.51 -10.06 6.09
CA TYR A 123 -2.10 -9.74 6.04
C TYR A 123 -1.86 -8.51 5.18
N CYS A 124 -1.02 -7.60 5.69
CA CYS A 124 -0.58 -6.38 5.02
C CYS A 124 0.90 -6.55 4.60
N GLY A 125 1.15 -6.62 3.30
CA GLY A 125 2.51 -6.84 2.78
C GLY A 125 3.44 -5.62 2.83
N SER A 126 3.00 -4.50 3.43
CA SER A 126 3.79 -3.27 3.57
C SER A 126 4.16 -3.01 5.03
N GLY A 127 3.43 -2.14 5.75
CA GLY A 127 3.71 -1.84 7.15
C GLY A 127 3.47 -3.01 8.10
N GLY A 128 2.46 -3.85 7.81
CA GLY A 128 2.22 -5.08 8.57
C GLY A 128 3.40 -6.06 8.49
N ARG A 129 3.94 -6.25 7.28
CA ARG A 129 5.17 -7.01 7.05
C ARG A 129 6.34 -6.45 7.87
N MET A 130 6.55 -5.12 7.85
CA MET A 130 7.63 -4.49 8.63
C MET A 130 7.49 -4.77 10.13
N MET A 131 6.25 -4.76 10.64
CA MET A 131 5.97 -5.14 12.03
C MET A 131 6.29 -6.61 12.30
N GLU A 132 5.85 -7.53 11.44
CA GLU A 132 6.09 -8.97 11.58
C GLU A 132 7.59 -9.33 11.48
N GLU A 133 8.34 -8.64 10.61
CA GLU A 133 9.79 -8.77 10.49
C GLU A 133 10.55 -8.10 11.65
N GLY A 134 9.85 -7.39 12.54
CA GLY A 134 10.45 -6.76 13.71
C GLY A 134 11.25 -5.51 13.38
N LYS A 135 10.95 -4.83 12.26
CA LYS A 135 11.65 -3.63 11.79
C LYS A 135 11.21 -2.34 12.48
N ILE A 136 10.15 -2.40 13.27
CA ILE A 136 9.57 -1.23 13.93
C ILE A 136 10.23 -1.01 15.30
N GLU A 137 10.25 0.26 15.72
CA GLU A 137 10.85 0.74 16.95
C GLU A 137 10.63 -0.17 18.16
N GLY A 138 11.72 -0.52 18.84
CA GLY A 138 11.67 -1.27 20.10
C GLY A 138 12.04 -2.74 19.99
N ASN A 139 12.39 -3.23 18.79
CA ASN A 139 12.91 -4.58 18.62
C ASN A 139 14.45 -4.59 18.52
N PRO A 140 15.17 -5.06 19.56
CA PRO A 140 16.64 -5.10 19.55
C PRO A 140 17.22 -6.17 18.61
N ASN A 141 16.40 -7.05 18.05
CA ASN A 141 16.83 -8.18 17.23
C ASN A 141 16.82 -7.88 15.72
N HIS A 142 16.56 -6.64 15.31
CA HIS A 142 16.57 -6.25 13.91
C HIS A 142 17.50 -5.03 13.70
N SER A 143 18.32 -5.04 12.63
CA SER A 143 19.29 -3.98 12.34
C SER A 143 18.66 -2.68 11.84
N VAL A 144 17.42 -2.76 11.39
CA VAL A 144 16.57 -1.63 10.98
C VAL A 144 15.53 -1.36 12.07
N ASN A 145 15.41 -0.10 12.49
CA ASN A 145 14.55 0.34 13.58
C ASN A 145 13.74 1.59 13.14
N MET A 146 12.59 1.35 12.52
CA MET A 146 11.71 2.38 11.96
C MET A 146 10.82 3.00 13.04
N GLY A 147 10.77 4.32 13.07
CA GLY A 147 10.07 5.09 14.10
C GLY A 147 8.56 4.89 14.13
N THR A 148 8.00 5.10 15.31
CA THR A 148 6.56 5.07 15.58
C THR A 148 6.10 6.33 16.28
N THR A 149 4.80 6.62 16.18
CA THR A 149 4.22 7.77 16.87
C THR A 149 4.40 7.68 18.39
N LYS A 150 4.72 8.78 19.06
CA LYS A 150 4.90 8.80 20.53
C LYS A 150 3.59 8.98 21.27
N LYS A 151 2.59 9.57 20.62
CA LYS A 151 1.25 9.78 21.15
C LYS A 151 0.18 9.55 20.08
N PRO A 152 -1.10 9.43 20.48
CA PRO A 152 -2.23 9.45 19.57
C PRO A 152 -2.34 10.74 18.74
N TYR A 153 -2.52 10.55 17.43
CA TYR A 153 -2.93 11.57 16.47
C TYR A 153 -4.09 11.07 15.61
N LYS A 154 -4.91 12.00 15.09
CA LYS A 154 -6.01 11.66 14.15
C LYS A 154 -5.51 10.89 12.92
N TRP A 155 -4.38 11.32 12.37
CA TRP A 155 -3.70 10.68 11.23
C TRP A 155 -2.93 9.40 11.60
N SER A 156 -2.95 9.00 12.86
CA SER A 156 -2.46 7.70 13.35
C SER A 156 -3.58 6.84 13.92
N CYS A 157 -4.82 7.10 13.49
CA CYS A 157 -6.03 6.43 13.97
C CYS A 157 -6.19 6.50 15.49
N ASP A 158 -5.83 7.66 16.04
CA ASP A 158 -5.85 7.95 17.46
C ASP A 158 -5.01 6.96 18.30
N ARG A 159 -3.89 6.48 17.75
CA ARG A 159 -2.97 5.55 18.42
C ARG A 159 -1.53 6.07 18.52
N GLY A 160 -0.95 5.87 19.71
CA GLY A 160 0.51 5.87 19.86
C GLY A 160 1.12 4.56 19.38
N ASN A 161 2.45 4.54 19.23
CA ASN A 161 3.22 3.43 18.66
C ASN A 161 2.75 2.99 17.27
N PHE A 162 2.16 3.92 16.51
CA PHE A 162 1.72 3.66 15.15
C PHE A 162 2.91 3.90 14.20
N PRO A 163 3.26 2.97 13.29
CA PRO A 163 4.41 3.19 12.40
C PRO A 163 4.23 4.44 11.56
N TYR A 164 5.23 5.33 11.54
CA TYR A 164 5.16 6.57 10.76
C TYR A 164 4.92 6.30 9.27
N TYR A 165 5.45 5.19 8.76
CA TYR A 165 5.17 4.73 7.41
C TYR A 165 3.67 4.49 7.19
N CYS A 166 2.97 3.85 8.12
CA CYS A 166 1.56 3.46 7.97
C CYS A 166 0.59 4.64 7.97
N VAL A 167 1.01 5.84 8.38
CA VAL A 167 0.20 7.08 8.45
C VAL A 167 -0.41 7.44 7.10
N HIS A 168 0.22 7.07 5.98
CA HIS A 168 -0.39 7.28 4.67
C HIS A 168 -1.72 6.55 4.50
N THR A 169 -1.99 5.46 5.23
CA THR A 169 -3.25 4.70 5.11
C THR A 169 -4.46 5.53 5.54
N PRO A 170 -4.58 5.99 6.81
CA PRO A 170 -5.71 6.82 7.21
C PRO A 170 -5.75 8.16 6.46
N LEU A 171 -4.61 8.68 6.01
CA LEU A 171 -4.61 9.89 5.17
C LEU A 171 -5.21 9.61 3.79
N TRP A 172 -4.68 8.64 3.04
CA TRP A 172 -4.99 8.44 1.62
C TRP A 172 -6.23 7.60 1.36
N MET A 173 -6.62 6.75 2.32
CA MET A 173 -7.76 5.82 2.22
C MET A 173 -8.89 6.17 3.20
N ASP A 174 -8.91 7.40 3.72
CA ASP A 174 -10.01 7.88 4.56
C ASP A 174 -10.10 9.42 4.60
N MET A 175 -9.11 10.12 5.16
CA MET A 175 -9.20 11.56 5.44
C MET A 175 -9.12 12.45 4.18
N MET A 176 -8.08 12.27 3.36
CA MET A 176 -7.81 13.14 2.22
C MET A 176 -8.80 12.97 1.06
N PRO A 177 -9.28 11.76 0.69
CA PRO A 177 -10.34 11.62 -0.30
C PRO A 177 -11.58 12.47 0.03
N ARG A 178 -11.97 12.55 1.31
CA ARG A 178 -13.03 13.45 1.78
C ARG A 178 -12.68 14.92 1.58
N GLU A 179 -11.49 15.32 1.99
CA GLU A 179 -10.99 16.70 1.82
C GLU A 179 -10.93 17.12 0.35
N TRP A 180 -10.73 16.17 -0.56
CA TRP A 180 -10.74 16.38 -2.02
C TRP A 180 -12.14 16.33 -2.66
N GLY A 181 -13.21 16.14 -1.86
CA GLY A 181 -14.59 16.10 -2.35
C GLY A 181 -14.99 14.75 -2.94
N TRP A 182 -14.40 13.65 -2.47
CA TRP A 182 -14.83 12.29 -2.80
C TRP A 182 -14.82 11.36 -1.58
N ASP A 183 -15.85 11.51 -0.75
CA ASP A 183 -16.04 10.73 0.48
C ASP A 183 -16.60 9.33 0.23
N VAL A 184 -15.80 8.47 -0.38
CA VAL A 184 -16.18 7.08 -0.68
C VAL A 184 -15.32 6.06 0.03
N PHE A 185 -14.27 6.49 0.70
CA PHE A 185 -13.32 5.62 1.40
C PHE A 185 -13.55 5.68 2.90
N LYS A 186 -13.49 4.52 3.54
CA LYS A 186 -13.35 4.41 4.99
C LYS A 186 -12.35 3.33 5.34
N SER A 187 -11.32 3.70 6.08
CA SER A 187 -10.32 2.77 6.60
C SER A 187 -10.57 2.51 8.08
N GLU A 188 -10.57 1.24 8.46
CA GLU A 188 -10.85 0.78 9.81
C GLU A 188 -9.77 -0.21 10.25
N ASP A 189 -9.64 -0.35 11.56
CA ASP A 189 -8.78 -1.35 12.15
C ASP A 189 -9.14 -2.77 11.69
N GLY A 190 -8.11 -3.59 11.51
CA GLY A 190 -8.29 -5.04 11.47
C GLY A 190 -7.06 -5.75 12.01
N TYR A 191 -6.62 -6.82 11.34
CA TYR A 191 -5.54 -7.67 11.85
C TYR A 191 -4.25 -6.87 12.15
N ASN A 192 -3.61 -7.15 13.29
CA ASN A 192 -2.39 -6.50 13.82
C ASN A 192 -2.50 -5.03 14.27
N GLY A 193 -3.71 -4.45 14.39
CA GLY A 193 -3.87 -3.10 14.93
C GLY A 193 -3.43 -1.97 13.98
N LEU A 194 -3.29 -2.29 12.69
CA LEU A 194 -3.14 -1.30 11.63
C LEU A 194 -4.52 -0.94 11.05
N CYS A 195 -4.69 0.32 10.67
CA CYS A 195 -5.95 0.86 10.17
C CYS A 195 -6.23 0.50 8.71
N CYS A 196 -5.56 -0.51 8.15
CA CYS A 196 -5.78 -1.05 6.81
C CYS A 196 -6.40 -2.46 6.85
N GLY A 197 -6.79 -2.94 8.04
CA GLY A 197 -7.30 -4.30 8.18
C GLY A 197 -8.73 -4.47 7.66
N LYS A 198 -9.49 -3.38 7.60
CA LYS A 198 -10.77 -3.31 6.88
C LYS A 198 -10.87 -1.99 6.11
N THR A 199 -11.14 -2.05 4.82
CA THR A 199 -11.35 -0.85 3.98
C THR A 199 -12.68 -0.96 3.27
N THR A 200 -13.52 0.05 3.45
CA THR A 200 -14.82 0.16 2.77
C THR A 200 -14.71 1.17 1.63
N ILE A 201 -15.22 0.79 0.46
CA ILE A 201 -15.46 1.68 -0.67
C ILE A 201 -16.97 1.74 -0.88
N TYR A 202 -17.56 2.89 -0.60
CA TYR A 202 -18.98 3.15 -0.84
C TYR A 202 -19.24 3.42 -2.32
N LYS A 203 -20.39 2.97 -2.82
CA LYS A 203 -20.82 3.23 -4.20
C LYS A 203 -21.15 4.71 -4.42
N GLU A 204 -21.65 5.37 -3.39
CA GLU A 204 -22.00 6.79 -3.37
C GLU A 204 -21.22 7.56 -2.28
N PRO A 205 -20.90 8.86 -2.48
CA PRO A 205 -20.25 9.68 -1.47
C PRO A 205 -21.09 9.82 -0.19
N GLN A 206 -20.46 9.67 0.98
CA GLN A 206 -21.13 9.66 2.28
C GLN A 206 -21.36 11.08 2.82
N SER A 207 -20.44 12.02 2.57
CA SER A 207 -20.67 13.43 2.81
C SER A 207 -21.46 14.04 1.65
N LYS A 208 -22.59 14.70 1.95
CA LYS A 208 -23.23 15.62 1.01
C LYS A 208 -22.29 16.81 0.81
N ASN A 209 -21.85 17.05 -0.43
CA ASN A 209 -21.03 18.20 -0.80
C ASN A 209 -21.54 19.46 -0.07
N LYS A 210 -20.68 20.10 0.73
CA LYS A 210 -20.92 21.45 1.23
C LYS A 210 -20.54 22.46 0.16
#